data_AF-A0A7S2XLW8-F1
#
_entry.id   AF-A0A7S2XLW8-F1
#
_cell.length_a   1.000
_cell.length_b   1.000
_cell.length_c   1.000
_cell.angle_alpha   90.00
_cell.angle_beta   90.00
_cell.angle_gamma   90.00
#
_symmetry.space_group_name_H-M   'P 1'
#
loop_
_entity.id
_entity.type
_entity.pdbx_description
1 polymer ?
#
loop_
_entity_poly.entity_id
_entity_poly.type
_entity_poly.pdbx_seq_one_letter_code
_entity_poly.pdbx_strand_id
1 'polypeptide(L)'
;TVEYTKGFSSGSSPFFYFNRDLGTAKIGLTPRGSGVETHRLAEVLRMGLVPALKDAPYLHATFRELPGIIGENWTVVAEQIKWYLTEAPDELETLAGDAAQFSQDLSQCMKQDMNFILQSAFGILKKTPRPFR
;
A
#
# COMPACT_ATOMS: atom_id res chain seq x y z
N THR A 1 -13.85 -15.88 -17.12
CA THR A 1 -12.94 -15.66 -18.26
C THR A 1 -11.82 -14.76 -17.78
N VAL A 2 -10.56 -15.18 -17.89
CA VAL A 2 -9.41 -14.36 -17.47
C VAL A 2 -8.95 -13.54 -18.67
N GLU A 3 -9.05 -12.22 -18.58
CA GLU A 3 -8.63 -11.31 -19.65
C GLU A 3 -7.17 -10.89 -19.43
N TYR A 4 -6.30 -11.19 -20.40
CA TYR A 4 -4.88 -10.85 -20.32
C TYR A 4 -4.61 -9.58 -21.14
N THR A 5 -4.31 -8.47 -20.47
CA THR A 5 -3.89 -7.22 -21.12
C THR A 5 -2.38 -7.26 -21.40
N LYS A 6 -2.01 -7.22 -22.69
CA LYS A 6 -0.62 -7.34 -23.18
C LYS A 6 0.23 -6.05 -23.06
N GLY A 7 -0.12 -5.10 -22.21
CA GLY A 7 0.65 -3.87 -22.10
C GLY A 7 0.36 -3.11 -20.82
N PHE A 8 1.38 -2.90 -20.00
CA PHE A 8 1.41 -1.74 -19.13
C PHE A 8 1.72 -0.53 -20.03
N SER A 9 0.76 0.41 -20.13
CA SER A 9 0.87 1.72 -20.79
C SER A 9 0.68 1.88 -22.32
N SER A 10 0.22 0.88 -23.09
CA SER A 10 0.01 1.09 -24.55
C SER A 10 -1.36 1.68 -24.92
N GLY A 11 -1.80 2.74 -24.24
CA GLY A 11 -2.91 3.58 -24.75
C GLY A 11 -4.03 3.97 -23.79
N SER A 12 -4.08 3.47 -22.56
CA SER A 12 -5.03 3.97 -21.55
C SER A 12 -4.53 5.29 -20.99
N SER A 13 -5.37 6.34 -21.02
CA SER A 13 -5.01 7.57 -20.30
C SER A 13 -4.86 7.26 -18.79
N PRO A 14 -3.99 7.98 -18.05
CA PRO A 14 -3.85 7.80 -16.60
C PRO A 14 -5.19 7.80 -15.86
N PHE A 15 -6.16 8.56 -16.38
CA PHE A 15 -7.53 8.60 -15.89
C PHE A 15 -8.24 7.24 -15.90
N PHE A 16 -8.13 6.46 -16.98
CA PHE A 16 -8.78 5.15 -17.07
C PHE A 16 -8.11 4.12 -16.17
N TYR A 17 -6.78 4.14 -16.08
CA TYR A 17 -6.06 3.20 -15.21
C TYR A 17 -6.42 3.38 -13.74
N PHE A 18 -6.39 4.62 -13.23
CA PHE A 18 -6.73 4.89 -11.83
C PHE A 18 -8.23 4.75 -11.55
N ASN A 19 -9.10 5.36 -12.37
CA ASN A 19 -10.53 5.43 -12.03
C ASN A 19 -11.33 4.22 -12.48
N ARG A 20 -10.89 3.47 -13.50
CA ARG A 20 -11.60 2.28 -13.98
C ARG A 20 -10.92 1.00 -13.53
N ASP A 21 -9.64 0.82 -13.85
CA ASP A 21 -9.01 -0.49 -13.68
C ASP A 21 -8.61 -0.74 -12.21
N LEU A 22 -7.95 0.24 -11.56
CA LEU A 22 -7.66 0.17 -10.12
C LEU A 22 -8.91 0.41 -9.29
N GLY A 23 -9.69 1.45 -9.57
CA GLY A 23 -10.86 1.82 -8.77
C GLY A 23 -12.00 0.80 -8.73
N THR A 24 -12.01 -0.20 -9.62
CA THR A 24 -13.01 -1.28 -9.60
C THR A 24 -12.48 -2.61 -9.04
N ALA A 25 -11.16 -2.74 -8.88
CA ALA A 25 -10.58 -3.93 -8.28
C ALA A 25 -10.70 -3.88 -6.74
N LYS A 26 -10.85 -5.05 -6.11
CA LYS A 26 -10.85 -5.18 -4.63
C LYS A 26 -9.45 -5.41 -4.07
N ILE A 27 -8.62 -6.10 -4.85
CA ILE A 27 -7.28 -6.55 -4.45
C ILE A 27 -6.28 -6.10 -5.52
N GLY A 28 -5.17 -5.51 -5.09
CA GLY A 28 -4.07 -5.10 -5.95
C GLY A 28 -2.81 -5.91 -5.71
N LEU A 29 -2.28 -6.56 -6.74
CA LEU A 29 -1.00 -7.27 -6.65
C LEU A 29 0.17 -6.28 -6.55
N THR A 30 1.00 -6.45 -5.53
CA THR A 30 2.13 -5.55 -5.22
C THR A 30 3.44 -6.34 -5.15
N PRO A 31 3.89 -6.91 -6.30
CA PRO A 31 5.12 -7.69 -6.31
C PRO A 31 6.33 -6.85 -5.91
N ARG A 32 7.34 -7.50 -5.33
CA ARG A 32 8.62 -6.84 -5.00
C ARG A 32 9.29 -6.36 -6.30
N GLY A 33 9.70 -5.10 -6.30
CA GLY A 33 10.49 -4.49 -7.36
C GLY A 33 11.99 -4.57 -7.05
N SER A 34 12.80 -3.80 -7.78
CA SER A 34 14.22 -3.65 -7.49
C SER A 34 14.49 -2.86 -6.19
N GLY A 35 13.53 -2.04 -5.75
CA GLY A 35 13.59 -1.25 -4.52
C GLY A 35 13.01 -1.95 -3.29
N VAL A 36 13.21 -1.31 -2.12
CA VAL A 36 12.61 -1.70 -0.83
C VAL A 36 11.10 -1.51 -0.85
N GLU A 37 10.62 -0.48 -1.54
CA GLU A 37 9.21 -0.23 -1.80
C GLU A 37 8.93 -0.41 -3.30
N THR A 38 7.72 -0.83 -3.64
CA THR A 38 7.19 -0.63 -4.99
C THR A 38 6.18 0.50 -4.96
N HIS A 39 6.28 1.43 -5.92
CA HIS A 39 5.27 2.47 -6.14
C HIS A 39 3.85 1.89 -6.21
N ARG A 40 3.73 0.64 -6.66
CA ARG A 40 2.47 -0.11 -6.72
C ARG A 40 1.81 -0.27 -5.35
N LEU A 41 2.57 -0.46 -4.27
CA LEU A 41 2.00 -0.57 -2.93
C LEU A 41 1.31 0.73 -2.52
N ALA A 42 1.99 1.87 -2.66
CA ALA A 42 1.41 3.18 -2.38
C ALA A 42 0.19 3.48 -3.26
N GLU A 43 0.21 3.11 -4.54
CA GLU A 43 -0.93 3.26 -5.45
C GLU A 43 -2.15 2.46 -4.97
N VAL A 44 -1.96 1.18 -4.68
CA VAL A 44 -3.02 0.26 -4.24
C VAL A 44 -3.64 0.74 -2.92
N LEU A 45 -2.80 1.09 -1.93
CA LEU A 45 -3.26 1.62 -0.64
C LEU A 45 -4.05 2.92 -0.79
N ARG A 46 -3.58 3.86 -1.63
CA ARG A 46 -4.27 5.14 -1.85
C ARG A 46 -5.62 5.00 -2.54
N MET A 47 -5.77 3.96 -3.36
CA MET A 47 -7.03 3.65 -4.05
C MET A 47 -7.99 2.85 -3.16
N GLY A 48 -7.61 2.52 -1.92
CA GLY A 48 -8.44 1.75 -0.99
C GLY A 48 -8.52 0.26 -1.32
N LEU A 49 -7.56 -0.25 -2.10
CA LEU A 49 -7.48 -1.66 -2.44
C LEU A 49 -6.67 -2.40 -1.37
N VAL A 50 -7.00 -3.68 -1.20
CA VAL A 50 -6.20 -4.57 -0.36
C VAL A 50 -4.93 -4.96 -1.12
N PRO A 51 -3.72 -4.64 -0.60
CA PRO A 51 -2.49 -5.06 -1.24
C PRO A 51 -2.26 -6.55 -1.03
N ALA A 52 -1.85 -7.25 -2.08
CA ALA A 52 -1.48 -8.66 -2.05
C ALA A 52 -0.03 -8.85 -2.50
N LEU A 53 0.81 -9.32 -1.57
CA LEU A 53 2.25 -9.37 -1.75
C LEU A 53 2.91 -10.53 -1.01
N LYS A 54 4.12 -10.81 -1.45
CA LYS A 54 5.01 -11.73 -0.75
C LYS A 54 5.61 -11.06 0.49
N ASP A 55 5.71 -11.81 1.57
CA ASP A 55 6.33 -11.33 2.80
C ASP A 55 7.79 -10.92 2.58
N ALA A 56 8.19 -9.87 3.28
CA ALA A 56 9.53 -9.32 3.23
C ALA A 56 9.85 -8.52 4.50
N PRO A 57 11.11 -8.51 4.99
CA PRO A 57 11.48 -7.84 6.23
C PRO A 57 11.12 -6.34 6.31
N TYR A 58 11.12 -5.63 5.18
CA TYR A 58 10.82 -4.20 5.14
C TYR A 58 9.34 -3.88 5.40
N LEU A 59 8.42 -4.83 5.18
CA LEU A 59 7.00 -4.65 5.46
C LEU A 59 6.72 -4.51 6.95
N HIS A 60 7.61 -5.06 7.77
CA HIS A 60 7.55 -5.03 9.23
C HIS A 60 8.30 -3.82 9.82
N ALA A 61 8.99 -3.04 8.98
CA ALA A 61 9.72 -1.85 9.37
C ALA A 61 8.88 -0.56 9.24
N THR A 62 7.59 -0.69 8.93
CA THR A 62 6.63 0.42 8.85
C THR A 62 6.21 0.88 10.25
N PHE A 63 5.55 2.04 10.33
CA PHE A 63 5.09 2.64 11.59
C PHE A 63 4.04 1.79 12.33
N ARG A 64 3.37 0.89 11.62
CA ARG A 64 2.51 -0.19 12.14
C ARG A 64 2.48 -1.33 11.13
N GLU A 65 1.92 -2.47 11.51
CA GLU A 65 1.73 -3.61 10.62
C GLU A 65 0.92 -3.22 9.36
N LEU A 66 1.37 -3.68 8.20
CA LEU A 66 0.75 -3.37 6.92
C LEU A 66 -0.51 -4.25 6.74
N PRO A 67 -1.72 -3.66 6.67
CA PRO A 67 -2.91 -4.41 6.31
C PRO A 67 -2.81 -4.88 4.85
N GLY A 68 -2.92 -6.19 4.64
CA GLY A 68 -2.85 -6.79 3.32
C GLY A 68 -2.86 -8.31 3.35
N ILE A 69 -2.94 -8.89 2.16
CA ILE A 69 -2.79 -10.33 1.94
C ILE A 69 -1.29 -10.59 1.78
N ILE A 70 -0.65 -11.02 2.87
CA ILE A 70 0.80 -11.22 2.93
C ILE A 70 1.08 -12.72 3.12
N GLY A 71 1.81 -13.31 2.17
CA GLY A 71 2.15 -14.73 2.19
C GLY A 71 3.62 -14.99 1.91
N GLU A 72 4.16 -16.12 2.38
CA GLU A 72 5.58 -16.48 2.20
C GLU A 72 5.97 -16.62 0.72
N ASN A 73 5.04 -17.03 -0.13
CA ASN A 73 5.21 -17.20 -1.56
C ASN A 73 3.92 -16.88 -2.32
N TRP A 74 4.01 -16.77 -3.65
CA TRP A 74 2.86 -16.40 -4.50
C TRP A 74 1.75 -17.45 -4.53
N THR A 75 2.05 -18.71 -4.27
CA THR A 75 1.02 -19.76 -4.16
C THR A 75 0.13 -19.49 -2.95
N VAL A 76 0.74 -19.24 -1.79
CA VAL A 76 0.02 -18.89 -0.56
C VAL A 76 -0.79 -17.61 -0.75
N VAL A 77 -0.20 -16.58 -1.37
CA VAL A 77 -0.92 -15.33 -1.67
C VAL A 77 -2.14 -15.59 -2.57
N ALA A 78 -1.99 -16.40 -3.61
CA ALA A 78 -3.10 -16.73 -4.51
C ALA A 78 -4.21 -17.52 -3.81
N GLU A 79 -3.85 -18.44 -2.90
CA GLU A 79 -4.82 -19.19 -2.08
C GLU A 79 -5.57 -18.26 -1.12
N GLN A 80 -4.88 -17.35 -0.45
CA GLN A 80 -5.49 -16.35 0.43
C GLN A 80 -6.41 -15.40 -0.35
N ILE A 81 -5.99 -14.92 -1.53
CA ILE A 81 -6.85 -14.11 -2.42
C ILE A 81 -8.14 -14.86 -2.73
N LYS A 82 -8.03 -16.14 -3.10
CA LYS A 82 -9.22 -16.97 -3.39
C LYS A 82 -10.11 -17.06 -2.16
N TRP A 83 -9.55 -17.35 -1.00
CA TRP A 83 -10.29 -17.47 0.26
C TRP A 83 -11.04 -16.18 0.64
N TYR A 84 -10.38 -15.02 0.59
CA TYR A 84 -11.04 -13.73 0.86
C TYR A 84 -12.16 -13.42 -0.16
N LEU A 85 -12.00 -13.86 -1.41
CA LEU A 85 -13.02 -13.63 -2.43
C LEU A 85 -14.21 -14.59 -2.35
N THR A 86 -14.04 -15.81 -1.84
CA THR A 86 -15.11 -16.82 -1.81
C THR A 86 -15.69 -17.07 -0.43
N GLU A 87 -14.86 -17.15 0.59
CA GLU A 87 -15.26 -17.56 1.94
C GLU A 87 -15.40 -16.38 2.90
N ALA A 88 -14.62 -15.31 2.72
CA ALA A 88 -14.54 -14.20 3.68
C ALA A 88 -14.64 -12.80 3.05
N PRO A 89 -15.71 -12.50 2.27
CA PRO A 89 -15.87 -11.21 1.61
C PRO A 89 -16.01 -10.03 2.59
N ASP A 90 -16.63 -10.24 3.76
CA ASP A 90 -16.81 -9.20 4.79
C ASP A 90 -15.48 -8.87 5.48
N GLU A 91 -14.62 -9.87 5.68
CA GLU A 91 -13.25 -9.66 6.17
C GLU A 91 -12.40 -8.92 5.13
N LEU A 92 -12.60 -9.20 3.84
CA LEU A 92 -11.93 -8.48 2.77
C LEU A 92 -12.33 -6.99 2.75
N GLU A 93 -13.60 -6.67 2.99
CA GLU A 93 -14.07 -5.29 3.09
C GLU A 93 -13.47 -4.57 4.32
N THR A 94 -13.40 -5.26 5.45
CA THR A 94 -12.73 -4.75 6.66
C THR A 94 -11.25 -4.46 6.38
N LEU A 95 -10.56 -5.40 5.75
CA LEU A 95 -9.15 -5.27 5.39
C LEU A 95 -8.90 -4.13 4.39
N ALA A 96 -9.86 -3.87 3.48
CA ALA A 96 -9.81 -2.73 2.57
C ALA A 96 -9.95 -1.40 3.33
N GLY A 97 -10.83 -1.34 4.32
CA GLY A 97 -10.96 -0.19 5.22
C GLY A 97 -9.67 0.10 5.98
N ASP A 98 -9.04 -0.94 6.53
CA ASP A 98 -7.77 -0.83 7.25
C ASP A 98 -6.63 -0.36 6.33
N ALA A 99 -6.59 -0.87 5.09
CA ALA A 99 -5.63 -0.45 4.07
C ALA A 99 -5.79 1.03 3.68
N ALA A 100 -7.03 1.48 3.50
CA ALA A 100 -7.32 2.89 3.25
C ALA A 100 -6.89 3.77 4.42
N GLN A 101 -7.19 3.36 5.66
CA GLN A 101 -6.78 4.09 6.86
C GLN A 101 -5.26 4.12 7.00
N PHE A 102 -4.56 3.00 6.75
CA PHE A 102 -3.11 2.93 6.77
C PHE A 102 -2.48 3.93 5.80
N SER A 103 -3.04 4.06 4.60
CA SER A 103 -2.58 5.06 3.63
C SER A 103 -2.72 6.49 4.14
N GLN A 104 -3.82 6.80 4.84
CA GLN A 104 -4.08 8.12 5.40
C GLN A 104 -3.10 8.43 6.54
N ASP A 105 -2.92 7.48 7.46
CA ASP A 105 -2.01 7.60 8.59
C ASP A 105 -0.57 7.82 8.09
N LEU A 106 -0.11 7.01 7.13
CA LEU A 106 1.22 7.13 6.54
C LEU A 106 1.43 8.53 5.94
N SER A 107 0.46 9.00 5.16
CA SER A 107 0.50 10.34 4.56
C SER A 107 0.56 11.45 5.61
N GLN A 108 -0.18 11.30 6.71
CA GLN A 108 -0.16 12.23 7.82
C GLN A 108 1.17 12.22 8.56
N CYS A 109 1.73 11.05 8.86
CA CYS A 109 3.05 10.91 9.48
C CYS A 109 4.13 11.57 8.62
N MET A 110 4.15 11.30 7.31
CA MET A 110 5.10 11.93 6.38
C MET A 110 4.99 13.45 6.34
N LYS A 111 3.76 14.00 6.36
CA LYS A 111 3.54 15.46 6.42
C LYS A 111 4.04 16.06 7.72
N GLN A 112 3.80 15.39 8.85
CA GLN A 112 4.26 15.83 10.17
C GLN A 112 5.78 15.83 10.25
N ASP A 113 6.43 14.77 9.77
CA ASP A 113 7.89 14.68 9.71
C ASP A 113 8.49 15.77 8.82
N MET A 114 7.91 15.99 7.64
CA MET A 114 8.36 17.05 6.73
C MET A 114 8.20 18.44 7.37
N ASN A 115 7.06 18.71 8.00
CA ASN A 115 6.84 19.97 8.73
C ASN A 115 7.86 20.15 9.85
N PHE A 116 8.14 19.09 10.63
CA PHE A 116 9.14 19.13 11.69
C PHE A 116 10.53 19.45 11.13
N ILE A 117 10.93 18.80 10.03
CA ILE A 117 12.22 19.02 9.37
C ILE A 117 12.33 20.47 8.89
N LEU A 118 11.30 20.99 8.22
CA LEU A 118 11.28 22.36 7.70
C LEU A 118 11.34 23.38 8.83
N GLN A 119 10.49 23.25 9.85
CA GLN A 119 10.49 24.17 10.98
C GLN A 119 11.82 24.13 11.76
N SER A 120 12.45 22.97 11.86
CA SER A 120 13.78 22.82 12.45
C SER A 120 14.87 23.49 11.60
N ALA A 121 14.81 23.33 10.27
CA ALA A 121 15.76 23.92 9.33
C ALA A 121 15.68 25.46 9.32
N PHE A 122 14.47 26.02 9.44
CA PHE A 122 14.25 27.47 9.47
C PHE A 122 14.31 28.08 10.89
N GLY A 123 14.72 27.31 11.91
CA GLY A 123 14.90 27.80 13.28
C GLY A 123 13.61 28.21 13.99
N ILE A 124 12.44 27.79 13.47
CA ILE A 124 11.13 28.06 14.04
C ILE A 124 10.92 27.19 15.29
N LEU A 125 11.37 25.94 15.25
CA LEU A 125 11.44 25.06 16.42
C LEU A 125 12.81 25.22 17.09
N LYS A 126 12.83 25.59 18.39
CA LYS A 126 14.04 25.46 19.21
C LYS A 126 14.40 23.97 19.28
N LYS A 127 15.63 23.61 18.91
CA LYS A 127 16.15 22.24 19.04
C LYS A 127 16.03 21.78 20.50
N THR A 128 14.99 21.02 20.82
CA THR A 128 15.01 20.19 22.02
C THR A 128 15.95 19.02 21.72
N PRO A 129 17.00 18.80 22.52
CA PRO A 129 17.89 17.67 22.30
C PRO A 129 17.07 16.38 22.38
N ARG A 130 17.08 15.58 21.30
CA ARG A 130 16.42 14.27 21.31
C ARG A 130 17.20 13.35 22.26
N PRO A 131 16.55 12.65 23.20
CA PRO A 131 17.19 11.51 23.83
C PRO A 131 17.42 10.46 22.74
N PHE A 132 18.69 10.14 22.49
CA PHE A 132 19.05 8.97 21.70
C PHE A 132 18.46 7.74 22.42
N ARG A 133 17.63 6.98 21.72
CA ARG A 133 17.26 5.60 22.08
C ARG A 133 18.07 4.67 21.21
#